data_AF-A0A2E3B1C0-F1
#
_entry.id   AF-A0A2E3B1C0-F1
#
_cell.length_a   1.000
_cell.length_b   1.000
_cell.length_c   1.000
_cell.angle_alpha   90.00
_cell.angle_beta   90.00
_cell.angle_gamma   90.00
#
_symmetry.space_group_name_H-M   'P 1'
#
loop_
_entity.id
_entity.type
_entity.pdbx_description
1 polymer ?
#
loop_
_entity_poly.entity_id
_entity_poly.type
_entity_poly.pdbx_seq_one_letter_code
_entity_poly.pdbx_strand_id
1 'polypeptide(L)'
;MNILDIISPKKHGKKRFTPSFFAKSTFVVSVFIFLGFVFVSTILWSSDTKLDIILPDSSGEEVIIEVKDYLENKKYISDSFREESCGDLFANRLFTAEYLLYGSWRVNSFHDRARYFWRVDDKTLTVRKDYTFDYARRGITVSC
;
A
#
# COMPACT_ATOMS: atom_id res chain seq x y z
N MET A 1 -51.34 -29.10 -69.62
CA MET A 1 -50.89 -27.80 -69.08
C MET A 1 -51.92 -27.36 -68.06
N ASN A 2 -51.56 -27.33 -66.78
CA ASN A 2 -52.47 -27.03 -65.67
C ASN A 2 -52.18 -25.62 -65.13
N ILE A 3 -53.24 -24.83 -64.95
CA ILE A 3 -53.26 -23.39 -64.62
C ILE A 3 -52.81 -23.10 -63.16
N LEU A 4 -52.42 -24.13 -62.40
CA LEU A 4 -52.06 -24.02 -60.99
C LEU A 4 -50.62 -23.56 -60.71
N ASP A 5 -49.76 -23.45 -61.74
CA ASP A 5 -48.37 -22.99 -61.58
C ASP A 5 -48.20 -21.44 -61.57
N ILE A 6 -49.29 -20.68 -61.71
CA ILE A 6 -49.24 -19.21 -61.79
C ILE A 6 -49.17 -18.51 -60.42
N ILE A 7 -49.38 -19.24 -59.31
CA ILE A 7 -49.42 -18.66 -57.96
C ILE A 7 -48.36 -19.30 -57.07
N SER A 8 -47.12 -19.34 -57.54
CA SER A 8 -45.96 -19.52 -56.67
C SER A 8 -45.65 -18.18 -55.99
N PRO A 9 -45.75 -18.03 -54.66
CA PRO A 9 -45.34 -16.80 -54.00
C PRO A 9 -43.84 -16.60 -54.23
N LYS A 10 -43.48 -15.46 -54.84
CA LYS A 10 -42.09 -15.05 -55.03
C LYS A 10 -41.37 -15.17 -53.69
N LYS A 11 -40.39 -16.07 -53.61
CA LYS A 11 -39.45 -16.21 -52.49
C LYS A 11 -38.93 -14.81 -52.14
N HIS A 12 -39.43 -14.22 -51.07
CA HIS A 12 -38.90 -12.97 -50.56
C HIS A 12 -37.40 -13.17 -50.33
N GLY A 13 -36.58 -12.30 -50.94
CA GLY A 13 -35.13 -12.34 -50.82
C GLY A 13 -34.76 -12.51 -49.34
N LYS A 14 -33.97 -13.54 -49.05
CA LYS A 14 -33.46 -13.81 -47.70
C LYS A 14 -32.87 -12.51 -47.17
N LYS A 15 -33.51 -11.88 -46.18
CA LYS A 15 -32.96 -10.70 -45.51
C LYS A 15 -31.59 -11.10 -44.96
N ARG A 16 -30.52 -10.62 -45.61
CA ARG A 16 -29.11 -10.96 -45.29
C ARG A 16 -28.73 -10.65 -43.84
N PHE A 17 -29.47 -9.74 -43.20
CA PHE A 17 -29.24 -9.30 -41.84
C PHE A 17 -30.51 -9.50 -41.01
N THR A 18 -30.57 -10.64 -40.31
CA THR A 18 -31.58 -10.89 -39.27
C THR A 18 -31.09 -10.31 -37.93
N PRO A 19 -31.98 -9.97 -36.98
CA PRO A 19 -31.57 -9.53 -35.64
C PRO A 19 -30.60 -10.51 -34.95
N SER A 20 -30.73 -11.80 -35.26
CA SER A 20 -29.81 -12.85 -34.80
C SER A 20 -28.38 -12.74 -35.36
N PHE A 21 -28.19 -12.15 -36.54
CA PHE A 21 -26.86 -11.89 -37.10
C PHE A 21 -26.16 -10.77 -36.31
N PHE A 22 -26.89 -9.70 -35.97
CA PHE A 22 -26.37 -8.62 -35.13
C PHE A 22 -26.03 -9.11 -33.73
N ALA A 23 -26.90 -9.90 -33.10
CA ALA A 23 -26.66 -10.44 -31.75
C ALA A 23 -25.41 -11.36 -31.69
N LYS A 24 -25.17 -12.17 -32.72
CA LYS A 24 -23.97 -13.01 -32.80
C LYS A 24 -22.71 -12.17 -33.03
N SER A 25 -22.80 -11.17 -33.90
CA SER A 25 -21.68 -10.26 -34.18
C SER A 25 -21.28 -9.47 -32.92
N THR A 26 -22.24 -8.89 -32.20
CA THR A 26 -21.96 -8.14 -30.96
C THR A 26 -21.39 -9.04 -29.87
N PHE A 27 -21.88 -10.27 -29.73
CA PHE A 27 -21.33 -11.24 -28.79
C PHE A 27 -19.86 -11.54 -29.10
N VAL A 28 -19.55 -11.87 -30.37
CA VAL A 28 -18.16 -12.16 -30.78
C VAL A 28 -17.25 -10.97 -30.54
N VAL A 29 -17.67 -9.76 -30.92
CA VAL A 29 -16.90 -8.53 -30.70
C VAL A 29 -16.66 -8.29 -29.20
N SER A 30 -17.67 -8.49 -28.34
CA SER A 30 -17.50 -8.32 -26.89
C SER A 30 -16.50 -9.30 -26.28
N VAL A 31 -16.47 -10.55 -26.76
CA VAL A 31 -15.51 -11.56 -26.30
C VAL A 31 -14.09 -11.16 -26.68
N PHE A 32 -13.88 -10.69 -27.91
CA PHE A 32 -12.55 -10.22 -28.35
C PHE A 32 -12.08 -8.98 -27.57
N ILE A 33 -12.98 -8.03 -27.28
CA ILE A 33 -12.66 -6.87 -26.44
C ILE A 33 -12.27 -7.32 -25.03
N PHE A 34 -13.03 -8.25 -24.44
CA PHE A 34 -12.73 -8.77 -23.11
C PHE A 34 -11.39 -9.50 -23.06
N LEU A 35 -11.11 -10.36 -24.06
CA LEU A 35 -9.82 -11.05 -24.17
C LEU A 35 -8.67 -10.06 -24.36
N GLY A 36 -8.85 -9.03 -25.18
CA GLY A 36 -7.87 -7.95 -25.36
C GLY A 36 -7.62 -7.20 -24.06
N PHE A 37 -8.67 -6.86 -23.31
CA PHE A 37 -8.56 -6.21 -22.00
C PHE A 37 -7.78 -7.08 -21.01
N VAL A 38 -8.16 -8.35 -20.85
CA VAL A 38 -7.47 -9.30 -19.96
C VAL A 38 -5.99 -9.41 -20.36
N PHE A 39 -5.70 -9.55 -21.65
CA PHE A 39 -4.32 -9.65 -22.14
C PHE A 39 -3.49 -8.40 -21.83
N VAL A 40 -4.01 -7.21 -22.12
CA VAL A 40 -3.35 -5.92 -21.82
C VAL A 40 -3.15 -5.76 -20.32
N SER A 41 -4.16 -6.07 -19.50
CA SER A 41 -4.04 -6.03 -18.04
C SER A 41 -2.98 -6.99 -17.53
N THR A 42 -2.88 -8.22 -18.07
CA THR A 42 -1.85 -9.18 -17.67
C THR A 42 -0.44 -8.72 -18.04
N ILE A 43 -0.24 -8.13 -19.23
CA ILE A 43 1.07 -7.59 -19.64
C ILE A 43 1.48 -6.41 -18.75
N LEU A 44 0.56 -5.46 -18.54
CA LEU A 44 0.81 -4.29 -17.69
C LEU A 44 1.10 -4.70 -16.24
N TRP A 45 0.39 -5.69 -15.71
CA TRP A 45 0.62 -6.20 -14.35
C TRP A 45 1.92 -7.03 -14.24
N SER A 46 2.31 -7.76 -15.29
CA SER A 46 3.56 -8.53 -15.34
C SER A 46 4.82 -7.67 -15.47
N SER A 47 4.66 -6.35 -15.58
CA SER A 47 5.75 -5.42 -15.38
C SER A 47 6.03 -5.39 -13.88
N ASP A 48 6.64 -6.46 -13.38
CA ASP A 48 7.08 -6.60 -12.01
C ASP A 48 7.85 -5.32 -11.67
N THR A 49 7.24 -4.50 -10.81
CA THR A 49 7.95 -3.47 -10.07
C THR A 49 9.00 -4.20 -9.25
N LYS A 50 10.16 -4.46 -9.84
CA LYS A 50 11.35 -4.89 -9.12
C LYS A 50 11.62 -3.77 -8.13
N LEU A 51 11.14 -3.97 -6.90
CA LEU A 51 11.47 -3.08 -5.81
C LEU A 51 12.97 -3.29 -5.60
N ASP A 52 13.78 -2.32 -6.01
CA ASP A 52 15.19 -2.35 -5.70
C ASP A 52 15.32 -2.55 -4.19
N ILE A 53 15.97 -3.63 -3.79
CA ILE A 53 16.26 -3.90 -2.39
C ILE A 53 17.31 -2.87 -2.00
N ILE A 54 16.85 -1.74 -1.46
CA ILE A 54 17.72 -0.76 -0.83
C ILE A 54 18.30 -1.46 0.39
N LEU A 55 19.60 -1.71 0.37
CA LEU A 55 20.32 -2.20 1.53
C LEU A 55 20.50 -1.02 2.51
N PRO A 56 20.40 -1.26 3.82
CA PRO A 56 20.70 -0.22 4.79
C PRO A 56 22.17 0.21 4.72
N ASP A 57 22.39 1.52 4.76
CA ASP A 57 23.72 2.11 4.89
C ASP A 57 24.23 2.02 6.35
N SER A 58 23.31 2.18 7.32
CA SER A 58 23.61 2.16 8.76
C SER A 58 23.29 0.80 9.40
N SER A 59 23.82 0.54 10.60
CA SER A 59 23.44 -0.66 11.37
C SER A 59 22.24 -0.41 12.29
N GLY A 60 21.48 -1.47 12.63
CA GLY A 60 20.35 -1.34 13.57
C GLY A 60 20.77 -0.85 14.96
N GLU A 61 22.00 -1.16 15.41
CA GLU A 61 22.52 -0.71 16.70
C GLU A 61 22.85 0.78 16.69
N GLU A 62 23.49 1.26 15.63
CA GLU A 62 23.82 2.68 15.41
C GLU A 62 22.56 3.54 15.42
N VAL A 63 21.52 3.09 14.73
CA VAL A 63 20.23 3.76 14.70
C VAL A 63 19.55 3.81 16.08
N ILE A 64 19.71 2.77 16.90
CA ILE A 64 19.19 2.76 18.27
C ILE A 64 19.94 3.76 19.16
N ILE A 65 21.26 3.87 19.00
CA ILE A 65 22.07 4.85 19.74
C ILE A 65 21.59 6.27 19.42
N GLU A 66 21.36 6.57 18.16
CA GLU A 66 20.88 7.89 17.75
C GLU A 66 19.50 8.22 18.32
N VAL A 67 18.59 7.24 18.38
CA VAL A 67 17.29 7.42 19.04
C VAL A 67 17.44 7.67 20.54
N LYS A 68 18.39 7.01 21.21
CA LYS A 68 18.66 7.27 22.62
C LYS A 68 19.19 8.69 22.85
N ASP A 69 20.14 9.15 22.03
CA ASP A 69 20.68 10.51 22.10
C ASP A 69 19.58 11.58 21.84
N TYR A 70 18.72 11.32 20.86
CA TYR A 70 17.53 12.15 20.61
C TYR A 70 16.61 12.23 21.85
N LEU A 71 16.42 11.12 22.57
CA LEU A 71 15.56 11.07 23.75
C LEU A 71 16.20 11.74 24.97
N GLU A 72 17.53 11.68 25.14
CA GLU A 72 18.23 12.39 26.23
C GLU A 72 17.99 13.90 26.19
N ASN A 73 17.93 14.46 24.98
CA ASN A 73 17.71 15.88 24.75
C ASN A 73 16.23 16.29 24.77
N LYS A 74 15.31 15.33 24.80
CA LYS A 74 13.87 15.57 24.72
C LYS A 74 13.24 15.50 26.10
N LYS A 75 12.40 16.49 26.40
CA LYS A 75 11.67 16.57 27.66
C LYS A 75 10.18 16.41 27.44
N TYR A 76 9.50 15.92 28.46
CA TYR A 76 8.04 15.82 28.49
C TYR A 76 7.50 16.35 29.81
N ILE A 77 6.22 16.71 29.81
CA ILE A 77 5.50 17.12 31.03
C ILE A 77 4.86 15.85 31.61
N SER A 78 5.29 15.46 32.80
CA SER A 78 4.72 14.30 33.50
C SER A 78 3.39 14.63 34.17
N ASP A 79 2.71 13.60 34.66
CA ASP A 79 1.44 13.74 35.41
C ASP A 79 1.59 14.60 36.67
N SER A 80 2.83 14.77 37.17
CA SER A 80 3.16 15.64 38.29
C SER A 80 3.35 17.11 37.89
N PHE A 81 3.07 17.47 36.64
CA PHE A 81 3.34 18.79 36.04
C PHE A 81 4.80 19.22 36.13
N ARG A 82 5.72 18.25 36.19
CA ARG A 82 7.15 18.48 36.16
C ARG A 82 7.72 18.15 34.80
N GLU A 83 8.76 18.88 34.45
CA GLU A 83 9.53 18.63 33.24
C GLU A 83 10.51 17.48 33.52
N GLU A 84 10.32 16.35 32.83
CA GLU A 84 11.12 15.13 32.98
C GLU A 84 11.78 14.74 31.65
N SER A 85 12.89 14.00 31.70
CA SER A 85 13.63 13.58 30.50
C SER A 85 12.99 12.34 29.88
N CYS A 86 12.81 12.36 28.56
CA CYS A 86 12.46 11.17 27.79
C CYS A 86 13.59 10.12 27.85
N GLY A 87 14.85 10.54 27.94
CA GLY A 87 16.00 9.65 28.10
C GLY A 87 15.86 8.79 29.36
N ASP A 88 15.57 9.41 30.50
CA ASP A 88 15.36 8.71 31.77
C ASP A 88 14.17 7.75 31.72
N LEU A 89 13.09 8.16 31.04
CA LEU A 89 11.88 7.35 30.85
C LEU A 89 12.16 6.01 30.14
N PHE A 90 13.10 6.03 29.19
CA PHE A 90 13.45 4.90 28.33
C PHE A 90 14.83 4.27 28.64
N ALA A 91 15.59 4.77 29.61
CA ALA A 91 16.98 4.36 29.88
C ALA A 91 17.16 2.84 30.03
N ASN A 92 16.22 2.18 30.72
CA ASN A 92 16.24 0.74 30.97
C ASN A 92 15.25 -0.04 30.08
N ARG A 93 14.79 0.55 28.98
CA ARG A 93 13.84 -0.09 28.07
C ARG A 93 14.56 -0.73 26.88
N LEU A 94 13.97 -1.81 26.37
CA LEU A 94 14.46 -2.49 25.18
C LEU A 94 13.98 -1.77 23.92
N PHE A 95 14.92 -1.49 23.02
CA PHE A 95 14.66 -0.90 21.72
C PHE A 95 14.75 -1.97 20.64
N THR A 96 13.87 -1.91 19.65
CA THR A 96 13.98 -2.74 18.44
C THR A 96 14.01 -1.85 17.21
N ALA A 97 14.91 -2.15 16.29
CA ALA A 97 15.07 -1.44 15.03
C ALA A 97 14.65 -2.35 13.87
N GLU A 98 13.88 -1.79 12.94
CA GLU A 98 13.41 -2.44 11.74
C GLU A 98 13.70 -1.54 10.55
N TYR A 99 14.40 -2.06 9.55
CA TYR A 99 14.63 -1.32 8.32
C TYR A 99 13.38 -1.34 7.45
N LEU A 100 12.92 -0.16 7.06
CA LEU A 100 11.82 -0.03 6.14
C LEU A 100 12.40 0.18 4.74
N LEU A 101 11.91 -0.64 3.80
CA LEU A 101 12.08 -0.43 2.37
C LEU A 101 11.85 1.08 2.11
N TYR A 102 12.75 1.76 1.40
CA TYR A 102 12.84 3.22 1.19
C TYR A 102 13.81 4.04 2.07
N GLY A 103 14.83 3.44 2.70
CA GLY A 103 15.91 4.23 3.30
C GLY A 103 15.55 4.88 4.64
N SER A 104 14.61 4.29 5.38
CA SER A 104 14.28 4.75 6.73
C SER A 104 14.25 3.58 7.69
N TRP A 105 14.75 3.80 8.89
CA TRP A 105 14.58 2.89 10.00
C TRP A 105 13.37 3.26 10.82
N ARG A 106 12.74 2.25 11.40
CA ARG A 106 11.76 2.38 12.45
C ARG A 106 12.31 1.77 13.71
N VAL A 107 12.45 2.60 14.74
CA VAL A 107 12.81 2.18 16.08
C VAL A 107 11.58 2.22 16.95
N ASN A 108 11.38 1.22 17.79
CA ASN A 108 10.31 1.23 18.77
C ASN A 108 10.81 0.84 20.16
N SER A 109 10.05 1.25 21.16
CA SER A 109 10.23 0.87 22.56
C SER A 109 8.89 0.84 23.28
N PHE A 110 8.80 0.08 24.36
CA PHE A 110 7.60 -0.01 25.18
C PHE A 110 7.75 0.77 26.49
N HIS A 111 6.71 1.52 26.84
CA HIS A 111 6.59 2.17 28.14
C HIS A 111 5.11 2.17 28.58
N ASP A 112 4.82 1.74 29.81
CA ASP A 112 3.48 1.70 30.41
C ASP A 112 2.37 1.16 29.51
N ARG A 113 2.67 0.05 28.81
CA ARG A 113 1.78 -0.66 27.86
C ARG A 113 1.50 0.08 26.56
N ALA A 114 2.08 1.25 26.36
CA ALA A 114 2.12 1.93 25.07
C ALA A 114 3.42 1.60 24.34
N ARG A 115 3.32 1.49 23.00
CA ARG A 115 4.47 1.33 22.12
C ARG A 115 4.75 2.68 21.45
N TYR A 116 5.96 3.17 21.62
CA TYR A 116 6.45 4.40 21.03
C TYR A 116 7.28 4.08 19.81
N PHE A 117 7.20 4.95 18.80
CA PHE A 117 7.84 4.74 17.51
C PHE A 117 8.58 6.01 17.09
N TRP A 118 9.79 5.80 16.58
CA TRP A 118 10.63 6.82 15.98
C TRP A 118 11.06 6.38 14.58
N ARG A 119 11.11 7.35 13.66
CA ARG A 119 11.73 7.20 12.36
C ARG A 119 13.12 7.77 12.39
N VAL A 120 14.05 7.06 11.79
CA VAL A 120 15.42 7.53 11.56
C VAL A 120 15.69 7.44 10.07
N ASP A 121 16.16 8.51 9.48
CA ASP A 121 16.62 8.51 8.09
C ASP A 121 17.97 7.79 8.00
N ASP A 122 18.10 6.80 7.11
CA ASP A 122 19.28 5.93 7.03
C ASP A 122 20.55 6.66 6.58
N LYS A 123 20.41 7.78 5.85
CA LYS A 123 21.54 8.55 5.31
C LYS A 123 21.97 9.69 6.23
N THR A 124 21.00 10.34 6.86
CA THR A 124 21.25 11.54 7.68
C THR A 124 21.22 11.26 9.17
N LEU A 125 20.79 10.06 9.58
CA LEU A 125 20.52 9.67 10.97
C LEU A 125 19.54 10.60 11.69
N THR A 126 18.76 11.40 10.95
CA THR A 126 17.83 12.34 11.58
C THR A 126 16.65 11.61 12.21
N VAL A 127 16.49 11.79 13.53
CA VAL A 127 15.42 11.15 14.30
C VAL A 127 14.16 12.02 14.33
N ARG A 128 13.01 11.39 14.09
CA ARG A 128 11.68 12.02 14.18
C ARG A 128 10.71 11.08 14.85
N LYS A 129 9.70 11.63 15.52
CA LYS A 129 8.58 10.82 16.04
C LYS A 129 7.76 10.25 14.88
N ASP A 130 7.44 8.96 14.95
CA ASP A 130 6.58 8.30 13.96
C ASP A 130 5.11 8.36 14.39
N TYR A 131 4.29 9.11 13.65
CA TYR A 131 2.85 9.23 13.92
C TYR A 131 2.00 8.17 13.21
N THR A 132 2.61 7.32 12.38
CA THR A 132 1.89 6.35 11.53
C THR A 132 1.09 5.33 12.34
N PHE A 133 1.48 5.10 13.60
CA PHE A 133 0.88 4.09 14.47
C PHE A 133 0.31 4.66 15.78
N ASP A 134 0.05 5.96 15.84
CA ASP A 134 -0.50 6.65 17.03
C ASP A 134 -2.00 6.34 17.25
N TYR A 135 -2.42 5.10 17.00
CA TYR A 135 -3.77 4.57 17.22
C TYR A 135 -4.03 4.22 18.70
N ALA A 136 -3.02 4.33 19.55
CA ALA A 136 -3.12 3.95 20.96
C ALA A 136 -3.64 5.11 21.81
N ARG A 137 -4.99 5.17 21.91
CA ARG A 137 -5.77 5.71 23.04
C ARG A 137 -5.63 7.20 23.39
N ARG A 138 -6.79 7.83 23.57
CA ARG A 138 -7.04 9.17 24.15
C ARG A 138 -6.63 9.30 25.64
N GLY A 139 -5.52 8.71 26.07
CA GLY A 139 -5.06 8.79 27.44
C GLY A 139 -3.60 8.40 27.55
N ILE A 140 -2.77 9.38 27.96
CA ILE A 140 -1.40 9.20 28.44
C ILE A 140 -0.43 8.70 27.36
N THR A 141 -0.40 9.39 26.21
CA THR A 141 0.76 9.29 25.32
C THR A 141 1.78 10.35 25.75
N VAL A 142 2.92 9.91 26.26
CA VAL A 142 4.02 10.83 26.54
C VAL A 142 4.53 11.41 25.22
N SER A 143 4.76 12.72 25.13
CA SER A 143 5.25 13.35 23.90
C SER A 143 6.76 13.13 23.68
N CYS A 144 7.21 11.88 23.89
CA CYS A 144 8.46 11.38 23.36
C CYS A 144 8.18 10.80 21.95
#